data_AF-A0A8H6WH81-F1
#
_entry.id   AF-A0A8H6WH81-F1
#
_cell.length_a   1.000
_cell.length_b   1.000
_cell.length_c   1.000
_cell.angle_alpha   90.00
_cell.angle_beta   90.00
_cell.angle_gamma   90.00
#
_symmetry.space_group_name_H-M   'P 1'
#
loop_
_entity.id
_entity.type
_entity.pdbx_description
1 polymer ?
#
loop_
_entity_poly.entity_id
_entity_poly.type
_entity_poly.pdbx_seq_one_letter_code
_entity_poly.pdbx_strand_id
1 'polypeptide(L)'
;MSLATSIHAYALATPPRARPTPEEERSTRSPSPPSNDRDATYYLETGDAALTLDGVRFKVHKAIFSRDPDSRLRDGEPFVGSADDFRAFCWVMYAPPHEICMQTRPDPGYANVPRLLRVARVAERHGLRGLKGWVLEVVFGLCLPVGGYLESPVCTRTPETICTVFELAKVEGRMDVVQRVLDVMDIEAVAEAGERREDESDGEWVDFEAIMDGPPGMHEDE
;
A
#
# COMPACT_ATOMS: atom_id res chain seq x y z
N MET A 1 16.12 36.81 49.24
CA MET A 1 17.50 36.26 49.21
C MET A 1 17.63 35.56 47.86
N SER A 2 18.09 36.24 46.79
CA SER A 2 19.49 36.35 46.34
C SER A 2 20.13 34.96 46.17
N LEU A 3 20.58 34.50 45.01
CA LEU A 3 21.40 35.18 44.00
C LEU A 3 21.11 34.68 42.57
N ALA A 4 21.23 35.60 41.61
CA ALA A 4 21.31 35.36 40.18
C ALA A 4 22.68 34.74 39.81
N THR A 5 22.71 33.90 38.78
CA THR A 5 23.96 33.48 38.13
C THR A 5 23.88 33.82 36.65
N SER A 6 24.59 34.90 36.31
CA SER A 6 24.89 35.37 34.98
C SER A 6 26.05 34.57 34.41
N ILE A 7 25.92 34.05 33.18
CA ILE A 7 27.05 33.54 32.41
C ILE A 7 27.08 34.30 31.09
N HIS A 8 28.04 35.21 30.99
CA HIS A 8 28.51 35.84 29.77
C HIS A 8 29.44 34.86 29.04
N ALA A 9 29.12 34.50 27.80
CA ALA A 9 30.05 33.87 26.88
C ALA A 9 30.36 34.84 25.74
N TYR A 10 31.64 35.17 25.63
CA TYR A 10 32.23 36.13 24.70
C TYR A 10 32.13 35.68 23.25
N ALA A 11 31.72 36.60 22.38
CA ALA A 11 31.79 36.48 20.93
C ALA A 11 33.25 36.61 20.46
N LEU A 12 33.78 35.55 19.84
CA LEU A 12 35.03 35.62 19.08
C LEU A 12 34.71 35.94 17.62
N ALA A 13 35.06 37.16 17.22
CA ALA A 13 34.99 37.62 15.84
C ALA A 13 35.97 36.82 14.96
N THR A 14 35.45 36.21 13.90
CA THR A 14 36.25 35.55 12.86
C THR A 14 36.72 36.59 11.83
N PRO A 15 37.95 36.46 11.29
CA PRO A 15 38.49 37.38 10.30
C PRO A 15 37.78 37.26 8.94
N PRO A 16 37.72 38.35 8.14
CA PRO A 16 37.10 38.35 6.83
C PRO A 16 37.89 37.47 5.84
N ARG A 17 37.27 36.38 5.39
CA ARG A 17 37.84 35.49 4.37
C ARG A 17 37.78 36.16 2.99
N ALA A 18 38.92 36.20 2.31
CA ALA A 18 39.12 36.82 1.00
C ALA A 18 38.10 36.34 -0.04
N ARG A 19 37.60 37.29 -0.84
CA ARG A 19 36.67 37.11 -1.96
C ARG A 19 37.41 36.44 -3.14
N PRO A 20 37.04 35.24 -3.58
CA PRO A 20 37.58 34.67 -4.83
C PRO A 20 37.05 35.44 -6.05
N THR A 21 37.93 35.60 -7.02
CA THR A 21 37.75 36.26 -8.31
C THR A 21 36.72 35.56 -9.21
N PRO A 22 36.02 36.29 -10.11
CA PRO A 22 35.09 35.72 -11.07
C PRO A 22 35.82 35.35 -12.36
N GLU A 23 36.32 34.12 -12.47
CA GLU A 23 36.74 33.55 -13.76
C GLU A 23 35.70 32.52 -14.22
N GLU A 24 34.85 32.97 -15.13
CA GLU A 24 34.57 32.33 -16.42
C GLU A 24 34.66 30.79 -16.56
N GLU A 25 34.10 30.03 -15.64
CA GLU A 25 33.64 28.67 -15.99
C GLU A 25 32.30 28.75 -16.71
N ARG A 26 32.37 29.01 -18.02
CA ARG A 26 31.32 28.68 -18.99
C ARG A 26 31.20 27.15 -19.04
N SER A 27 30.59 26.61 -18.00
CA SER A 27 30.25 25.21 -17.85
C SER A 27 29.24 24.86 -18.94
N THR A 28 29.72 24.19 -19.99
CA THR A 28 28.92 23.45 -20.95
C THR A 28 28.19 22.35 -20.18
N ARG A 29 27.07 22.70 -19.53
CA ARG A 29 26.12 21.73 -19.00
C ARG A 29 25.53 20.99 -20.19
N SER A 30 26.07 19.82 -20.46
CA SER A 30 25.35 18.79 -21.22
C SER A 30 23.94 18.69 -20.64
N PRO A 31 22.87 18.76 -21.44
CA PRO A 31 21.52 18.59 -20.94
C PRO A 31 21.41 17.16 -20.42
N SER A 32 21.50 17.01 -19.09
CA SER A 32 21.10 15.77 -18.44
C SER A 32 19.65 15.50 -18.88
N PRO A 33 19.31 14.25 -19.23
CA PRO A 33 17.91 13.91 -19.52
C PRO A 33 17.07 14.43 -18.37
N PRO A 34 15.87 15.00 -18.62
CA PRO A 34 15.03 15.55 -17.56
C PRO A 34 14.75 14.40 -16.59
N SER A 35 15.50 14.39 -15.49
CA SER A 35 15.24 13.53 -14.36
C SER A 35 13.88 13.98 -13.89
N ASN A 36 12.86 13.21 -14.24
CA ASN A 36 11.48 13.58 -14.01
C ASN A 36 11.20 13.34 -12.53
N ASP A 37 11.88 14.10 -11.68
CA ASP A 37 11.82 14.06 -10.23
C ASP A 37 10.51 14.66 -9.74
N ARG A 38 9.48 14.78 -10.59
CA ARG A 38 8.17 15.33 -10.27
C ARG A 38 7.17 14.21 -10.38
N ASP A 39 6.34 14.07 -9.35
CA ASP A 39 5.24 13.12 -9.42
C ASP A 39 4.26 13.51 -10.54
N ALA A 40 3.88 12.54 -11.37
CA ALA A 40 3.04 12.80 -12.54
C ALA A 40 1.61 13.22 -12.16
N THR A 41 1.13 12.85 -10.96
CA THR A 41 -0.25 13.08 -10.53
C THR A 41 -0.34 14.18 -9.48
N TYR A 42 0.61 14.23 -8.54
CA TYR A 42 0.56 15.11 -7.37
C TYR A 42 1.64 16.20 -7.38
N TYR A 43 2.03 16.66 -8.57
CA TYR A 43 2.79 17.89 -8.77
C TYR A 43 1.87 18.97 -9.36
N LEU A 44 1.15 19.66 -8.49
CA LEU A 44 0.19 20.71 -8.82
C LEU A 44 0.91 22.05 -8.96
N GLU A 45 0.79 22.71 -10.11
CA GLU A 45 1.44 24.02 -10.34
C GLU A 45 0.97 25.08 -9.32
N THR A 46 -0.29 25.00 -8.90
CA THR A 46 -0.93 25.87 -7.92
C THR A 46 -0.66 25.49 -6.47
N GLY A 47 0.03 24.38 -6.21
CA GLY A 47 0.33 23.93 -4.85
C GLY A 47 1.22 24.91 -4.08
N ASP A 48 0.98 25.06 -2.79
CA ASP A 48 1.71 25.94 -1.86
C ASP A 48 2.54 25.15 -0.82
N ALA A 49 2.51 23.81 -0.88
CA ALA A 49 3.43 22.92 -0.17
C ALA A 49 4.23 22.09 -1.17
N ALA A 50 5.55 22.05 -0.98
CA ALA A 50 6.44 21.20 -1.75
C ALA A 50 7.24 20.29 -0.80
N LEU A 51 7.37 19.03 -1.19
CA LEU A 51 8.07 18.00 -0.41
C LEU A 51 8.76 17.02 -1.37
N THR A 52 9.85 16.42 -0.90
CA THR A 52 10.61 15.43 -1.67
C THR A 52 10.68 14.15 -0.85
N LEU A 53 10.16 13.05 -1.39
CA LEU A 53 10.14 11.73 -0.76
C LEU A 53 10.70 10.73 -1.76
N ASP A 54 11.68 9.94 -1.34
CA ASP A 54 12.36 8.94 -2.19
C ASP A 54 12.85 9.51 -3.53
N GLY A 55 13.33 10.77 -3.52
CA GLY A 55 13.76 11.48 -4.73
C GLY A 55 12.63 12.02 -5.62
N VAL A 56 11.37 11.75 -5.28
CA VAL A 56 10.19 12.26 -6.00
C VAL A 56 9.71 13.55 -5.34
N ARG A 57 9.59 14.62 -6.12
CA ARG A 57 9.02 15.91 -5.70
C ARG A 57 7.51 15.90 -5.89
N PHE A 58 6.83 16.30 -4.84
CA PHE A 58 5.41 16.55 -4.81
C PHE A 58 5.16 18.03 -4.60
N LYS A 59 4.08 18.55 -5.18
CA LYS A 59 3.63 19.92 -4.98
C LYS A 59 2.12 19.89 -4.81
N VAL A 60 1.63 20.16 -3.60
CA VAL A 60 0.22 20.00 -3.22
C VAL A 60 -0.29 21.23 -2.48
N HIS A 61 -1.60 21.31 -2.24
CA HIS A 61 -2.20 22.39 -1.48
C HIS A 61 -2.12 22.11 0.03
N LYS A 62 -1.61 23.04 0.85
CA LYS A 62 -1.51 22.94 2.31
C LYS A 62 -2.84 22.62 2.98
N ALA A 63 -3.94 23.06 2.38
CA ALA A 63 -5.29 22.81 2.86
C ALA A 63 -5.59 21.31 3.09
N ILE A 64 -4.93 20.39 2.36
CA ILE A 64 -5.13 18.96 2.58
C ILE A 64 -4.59 18.49 3.93
N PHE A 65 -3.54 19.12 4.47
CA PHE A 65 -2.98 18.74 5.77
C PHE A 65 -3.87 19.18 6.94
N SER A 66 -4.74 20.17 6.72
CA SER A 66 -5.62 20.73 7.75
C SER A 66 -7.02 20.10 7.79
N ARG A 67 -7.30 19.11 6.94
CA ARG A 67 -8.63 18.49 6.83
C ARG A 67 -9.03 17.66 8.05
N ASP A 68 -8.05 17.06 8.72
CA ASP A 68 -8.27 16.35 9.98
C ASP A 68 -7.82 17.25 11.13
N PRO A 69 -8.69 17.59 12.09
CA PRO A 69 -8.36 18.51 13.18
C PRO A 69 -7.26 17.99 14.11
N ASP A 70 -7.03 16.67 14.13
CA ASP A 70 -6.01 16.02 14.94
C ASP A 70 -4.69 15.81 14.18
N SER A 71 -4.61 16.26 12.91
CA SER A 71 -3.43 16.07 12.08
C SER A 71 -2.20 16.80 12.63
N ARG A 72 -1.13 16.05 12.86
CA ARG A 72 0.20 16.61 13.14
C ARG A 72 0.78 17.37 11.94
N LEU A 73 0.38 17.01 10.72
CA LEU A 73 0.80 17.67 9.49
C LEU A 73 0.29 19.12 9.42
N ARG A 74 -0.85 19.42 10.05
CA ARG A 74 -1.37 20.79 10.17
C ARG A 74 -0.40 21.69 10.94
N ASP A 75 0.28 21.13 11.94
CA ASP A 75 1.20 21.86 12.81
C ASP A 75 2.60 22.02 12.19
N GLY A 76 2.76 21.62 10.92
CA GLY A 76 4.00 21.73 10.16
C GLY A 76 4.99 20.60 10.40
N GLU A 77 4.57 19.53 11.09
CA GLU A 77 5.39 18.33 11.23
C GLU A 77 5.70 17.73 9.84
N PRO A 78 6.94 17.26 9.62
CA PRO A 78 7.34 16.70 8.34
C PRO A 78 6.57 15.42 8.05
N PHE A 79 6.24 15.19 6.78
CA PHE A 79 5.66 13.92 6.37
C PHE A 79 6.69 12.79 6.50
N VAL A 80 6.32 11.74 7.23
CA VAL A 80 7.12 10.54 7.46
C VAL A 80 6.50 9.39 6.68
N GLY A 81 7.19 8.92 5.64
CA GLY A 81 6.77 7.80 4.79
C GLY A 81 7.44 7.78 3.43
N SER A 82 7.13 6.75 2.64
CA SER A 82 7.61 6.61 1.26
C SER A 82 6.82 7.51 0.29
N ALA A 83 7.31 7.65 -0.93
CA ALA A 83 6.58 8.30 -2.03
C ALA A 83 5.20 7.64 -2.27
N ASP A 84 5.10 6.31 -2.18
CA ASP A 84 3.84 5.59 -2.37
C ASP A 84 2.85 5.81 -1.22
N ASP A 85 3.36 5.93 0.02
CA ASP A 85 2.54 6.29 1.16
C ASP A 85 1.93 7.69 0.97
N PHE A 86 2.73 8.63 0.48
CA PHE A 86 2.28 9.98 0.19
C PHE A 86 1.28 10.02 -0.96
N ARG A 87 1.48 9.22 -2.02
CA ARG A 87 0.49 9.07 -3.12
C ARG A 87 -0.84 8.53 -2.61
N ALA A 88 -0.82 7.51 -1.74
CA ALA A 88 -2.03 6.95 -1.14
C ALA A 88 -2.75 7.99 -0.28
N PHE A 89 -2.01 8.78 0.50
CA PHE A 89 -2.55 9.91 1.26
C PHE A 89 -3.15 10.98 0.32
N CYS A 90 -2.42 11.46 -0.67
CA CYS A 90 -2.94 12.45 -1.61
C CYS A 90 -4.18 11.95 -2.36
N TRP A 91 -4.23 10.67 -2.71
CA TRP A 91 -5.41 10.06 -3.30
C TRP A 91 -6.63 10.26 -2.43
N VAL A 92 -6.61 9.89 -1.16
CA VAL A 92 -7.79 10.05 -0.30
C VAL A 92 -8.15 11.53 -0.07
N MET A 93 -7.16 12.42 -0.09
CA MET A 93 -7.40 13.85 0.12
C MET A 93 -7.91 14.58 -1.14
N TYR A 94 -7.58 14.11 -2.33
CA TYR A 94 -8.02 14.74 -3.59
C TYR A 94 -9.14 13.98 -4.30
N ALA A 95 -9.38 12.72 -3.94
CA ALA A 95 -10.40 11.91 -4.59
C ALA A 95 -11.78 12.57 -4.48
N PRO A 96 -12.54 12.60 -5.58
CA PRO A 96 -13.91 13.08 -5.57
C PRO A 96 -14.80 12.13 -4.73
N PRO A 97 -15.93 12.61 -4.19
CA PRO A 97 -16.79 11.79 -3.32
C PRO A 97 -17.22 10.45 -3.92
N HIS A 98 -17.51 10.40 -5.22
CA HIS A 98 -17.92 9.16 -5.87
C HIS A 98 -16.81 8.10 -5.90
N GLU A 99 -15.54 8.50 -6.04
CA GLU A 99 -14.40 7.58 -6.02
C GLU A 99 -14.21 6.98 -4.62
N ILE A 100 -14.35 7.80 -3.58
CA ILE A 100 -14.32 7.35 -2.19
C ILE A 100 -15.51 6.43 -1.88
N CYS A 101 -16.72 6.77 -2.33
CA CYS A 101 -17.90 5.93 -2.15
C CYS A 101 -17.79 4.58 -2.88
N MET A 102 -17.03 4.47 -3.97
CA MET A 102 -16.79 3.17 -4.62
C MET A 102 -15.98 2.22 -3.73
N GLN A 103 -15.11 2.75 -2.86
CA GLN A 103 -14.28 1.95 -1.96
C GLN A 103 -15.08 1.33 -0.81
N THR A 104 -16.22 1.92 -0.47
CA THR A 104 -17.12 1.43 0.59
C THR A 104 -18.12 0.39 0.07
N ARG A 105 -18.15 0.12 -1.25
CA ARG A 105 -19.08 -0.86 -1.81
C ARG A 105 -18.58 -2.28 -1.54
N PRO A 106 -19.47 -3.21 -1.18
CA PRO A 106 -19.12 -4.62 -1.00
C PRO A 106 -18.87 -5.35 -2.32
N ASP A 107 -19.07 -4.68 -3.46
CA ASP A 107 -18.93 -5.28 -4.79
C ASP A 107 -17.47 -5.70 -5.06
N PRO A 108 -17.24 -6.93 -5.58
CA PRO A 108 -15.92 -7.41 -5.96
C PRO A 108 -15.18 -6.42 -6.86
N GLY A 109 -13.91 -6.15 -6.54
CA GLY A 109 -12.98 -5.53 -7.49
C GLY A 109 -12.95 -4.00 -7.55
N TYR A 110 -13.81 -3.29 -6.81
CA TYR A 110 -13.76 -1.82 -6.75
C TYR A 110 -12.81 -1.29 -5.67
N ALA A 111 -12.69 -2.01 -4.56
CA ALA A 111 -11.88 -1.58 -3.44
C ALA A 111 -10.39 -1.91 -3.65
N ASN A 112 -9.54 -0.89 -3.52
CA ASN A 112 -8.09 -1.06 -3.54
C ASN A 112 -7.57 -1.21 -2.10
N VAL A 113 -7.73 -2.41 -1.54
CA VAL A 113 -7.33 -2.73 -0.16
C VAL A 113 -5.86 -2.40 0.12
N PRO A 114 -4.87 -2.73 -0.74
CA PRO A 114 -3.48 -2.36 -0.50
C PRO A 114 -3.26 -0.85 -0.37
N ARG A 115 -3.95 -0.04 -1.20
CA ARG A 115 -3.89 1.43 -1.08
C ARG A 115 -4.55 1.91 0.21
N LEU A 116 -5.72 1.38 0.58
CA LEU A 116 -6.39 1.71 1.84
C LEU A 116 -5.51 1.39 3.06
N LEU A 117 -4.86 0.23 3.10
CA LEU A 117 -3.94 -0.13 4.18
C LEU A 117 -2.75 0.83 4.29
N ARG A 118 -2.23 1.33 3.17
CA ARG A 118 -1.22 2.40 3.19
C ARG A 118 -1.77 3.69 3.80
N VAL A 119 -3.00 4.07 3.46
CA VAL A 119 -3.67 5.23 4.08
C VAL A 119 -3.81 5.04 5.59
N ALA A 120 -4.23 3.85 6.06
CA ALA A 120 -4.32 3.58 7.50
C ALA A 120 -2.97 3.76 8.23
N ARG A 121 -1.88 3.24 7.65
CA ARG A 121 -0.52 3.40 8.20
C ARG A 121 -0.03 4.85 8.22
N VAL A 122 -0.33 5.62 7.17
CA VAL A 122 -0.03 7.05 7.15
C VAL A 122 -0.87 7.78 8.20
N ALA A 123 -2.15 7.45 8.28
CA ALA A 123 -3.08 8.07 9.21
C ALA A 123 -2.65 7.89 10.66
N GLU A 124 -2.22 6.68 11.01
CA GLU A 124 -1.67 6.37 12.33
C GLU A 124 -0.41 7.18 12.65
N ARG A 125 0.58 7.21 11.74
CA ARG A 125 1.85 7.94 11.95
C ARG A 125 1.65 9.44 12.17
N HIS A 126 0.66 10.01 11.50
CA HIS A 126 0.40 11.46 11.49
C HIS A 126 -0.75 11.91 12.39
N GLY A 127 -1.30 11.00 13.20
CA GLY A 127 -2.39 11.31 14.13
C GLY A 127 -3.73 11.65 13.46
N LEU A 128 -3.94 11.22 12.21
CA LEU A 128 -5.17 11.42 11.44
C LEU A 128 -6.25 10.43 11.90
N ARG A 129 -6.77 10.61 13.13
CA ARG A 129 -7.63 9.62 13.79
C ARG A 129 -8.93 9.38 13.04
N GLY A 130 -9.56 10.44 12.53
CA GLY A 130 -10.81 10.34 11.77
C GLY A 130 -10.59 9.55 10.48
N LEU A 131 -9.50 9.85 9.77
CA LEU A 131 -9.14 9.13 8.55
C LEU A 131 -8.81 7.66 8.82
N LYS A 132 -8.01 7.36 9.87
CA LYS A 132 -7.67 5.98 10.26
C LYS A 132 -8.94 5.18 10.54
N GLY A 133 -9.84 5.72 11.37
CA GLY A 133 -11.10 5.07 11.71
C GLY A 133 -11.95 4.76 10.49
N TRP A 134 -12.14 5.75 9.60
CA TRP A 134 -12.87 5.53 8.36
C TRP A 134 -12.26 4.44 7.47
N VAL A 135 -10.94 4.47 7.26
CA VAL A 135 -10.26 3.45 6.42
C VAL A 135 -10.42 2.06 7.02
N LEU A 136 -10.25 1.92 8.33
CA LEU A 136 -10.37 0.62 9.00
C LEU A 136 -11.79 0.08 8.91
N GLU A 137 -12.82 0.91 9.09
CA GLU A 137 -14.21 0.49 8.90
C GLU A 137 -14.47 0.00 7.47
N VAL A 138 -13.90 0.66 6.46
CA VAL A 138 -13.98 0.20 5.07
C VAL A 138 -13.27 -1.15 4.91
N VAL A 139 -12.00 -1.26 5.31
CA VAL A 139 -11.22 -2.49 5.15
C VAL A 139 -11.87 -3.66 5.88
N PHE A 140 -12.32 -3.46 7.12
CA PHE A 140 -12.96 -4.50 7.91
C PHE A 140 -14.35 -4.85 7.39
N GLY A 141 -15.13 -3.87 6.95
CA GLY A 141 -16.43 -4.11 6.30
C GLY A 141 -16.30 -4.96 5.04
N LEU A 142 -15.22 -4.78 4.28
CA LEU A 142 -14.90 -5.59 3.10
C LEU A 142 -14.48 -7.03 3.44
N CYS A 143 -14.03 -7.29 4.68
CA CYS A 143 -13.71 -8.63 5.12
C CYS A 143 -14.91 -9.45 5.57
N LEU A 144 -15.96 -8.77 6.03
CA LEU A 144 -17.14 -9.40 6.59
C LEU A 144 -18.16 -9.77 5.50
N PRO A 145 -18.92 -10.87 5.67
CA PRO A 145 -19.93 -11.26 4.70
C PRO A 145 -21.08 -10.25 4.66
N VAL A 146 -21.41 -9.76 3.46
CA VAL A 146 -22.56 -8.88 3.22
C VAL A 146 -23.67 -9.69 2.55
N GLY A 147 -24.74 -9.99 3.28
CA GLY A 147 -26.01 -10.41 2.69
C GLY A 147 -26.07 -11.84 2.10
N GLY A 148 -25.56 -12.85 2.82
CA GLY A 148 -25.80 -14.26 2.47
C GLY A 148 -25.00 -14.81 1.29
N TYR A 149 -24.19 -13.99 0.62
CA TYR A 149 -23.20 -14.45 -0.34
C TYR A 149 -21.99 -15.02 0.43
N LEU A 150 -21.70 -16.30 0.20
CA LEU A 150 -20.61 -17.03 0.89
C LEU A 150 -19.21 -16.55 0.45
N GLU A 151 -19.12 -15.97 -0.74
CA GLU A 151 -17.89 -15.45 -1.31
C GLU A 151 -17.76 -13.96 -0.97
N SER A 152 -17.10 -13.66 0.15
CA SER A 152 -16.66 -12.28 0.42
C SER A 152 -15.56 -11.94 -0.59
N PRO A 153 -15.78 -10.98 -1.50
CA PRO A 153 -14.95 -10.88 -2.70
C PRO A 153 -13.66 -10.08 -2.52
N VAL A 154 -13.39 -9.55 -1.32
CA VAL A 154 -12.44 -8.46 -1.16
C VAL A 154 -11.31 -8.77 -0.17
N CYS A 155 -11.35 -9.92 0.51
CA CYS A 155 -10.20 -10.41 1.26
C CYS A 155 -9.08 -10.81 0.29
N THR A 156 -8.27 -9.82 -0.10
CA THR A 156 -6.81 -9.92 -0.09
C THR A 156 -6.22 -11.00 -0.99
N ARG A 157 -6.22 -10.73 -2.31
CA ARG A 157 -5.54 -11.54 -3.35
C ARG A 157 -4.05 -11.80 -3.11
N THR A 158 -3.44 -11.22 -2.08
CA THR A 158 -2.03 -11.45 -1.76
C THR A 158 -1.87 -11.79 -0.28
N PRO A 159 -1.00 -12.77 0.07
CA PRO A 159 -0.72 -13.15 1.45
C PRO A 159 -0.28 -11.99 2.34
N GLU A 160 0.43 -11.00 1.79
CA GLU A 160 0.91 -9.84 2.55
C GLU A 160 -0.24 -8.94 3.00
N THR A 161 -1.27 -8.84 2.16
CA THR A 161 -2.47 -8.06 2.47
C THR A 161 -3.27 -8.78 3.56
N ILE A 162 -3.42 -10.11 3.47
CA ILE A 162 -4.05 -10.96 4.50
C ILE A 162 -3.38 -10.71 5.86
N CYS A 163 -2.06 -10.92 5.92
CA CYS A 163 -1.28 -10.77 7.16
C CYS A 163 -1.39 -9.35 7.73
N THR A 164 -1.40 -8.33 6.87
CA THR A 164 -1.54 -6.94 7.33
C THR A 164 -2.92 -6.68 7.93
N VAL A 165 -3.99 -7.16 7.30
CA VAL A 165 -5.36 -7.01 7.82
C VAL A 165 -5.51 -7.77 9.14
N PHE A 166 -4.98 -8.99 9.23
CA PHE A 166 -5.01 -9.81 10.44
C PHE A 166 -4.35 -9.10 11.63
N GLU A 167 -3.14 -8.58 11.45
CA GLU A 167 -2.44 -7.88 12.53
C GLU A 167 -3.14 -6.57 12.93
N LEU A 168 -3.65 -5.80 11.96
CA LEU A 168 -4.45 -4.61 12.27
C LEU A 168 -5.73 -4.95 13.03
N ALA A 169 -6.45 -5.99 12.61
CA ALA A 169 -7.67 -6.42 13.28
C ALA A 169 -7.41 -6.85 14.73
N LYS A 170 -6.27 -7.51 15.00
CA LYS A 170 -5.84 -7.85 16.37
C LYS A 170 -5.56 -6.60 17.21
N VAL A 171 -4.81 -5.64 16.68
CA VAL A 171 -4.49 -4.40 17.39
C VAL A 171 -5.76 -3.60 17.70
N GLU A 172 -6.72 -3.57 16.79
CA GLU A 172 -7.97 -2.84 16.93
C GLU A 172 -9.07 -3.65 17.68
N GLY A 173 -8.79 -4.88 18.10
CA GLY A 173 -9.74 -5.72 18.84
C GLY A 173 -10.93 -6.23 18.02
N ARG A 174 -10.81 -6.28 16.69
CA ARG A 174 -11.84 -6.74 15.76
C ARG A 174 -11.80 -8.26 15.56
N MET A 175 -12.19 -9.00 16.59
CA MET A 175 -12.14 -10.46 16.61
C MET A 175 -13.04 -11.13 15.56
N ASP A 176 -14.11 -10.46 15.15
CA ASP A 176 -14.97 -10.83 14.03
C ASP A 176 -14.18 -10.93 12.71
N VAL A 177 -13.33 -9.94 12.44
CA VAL A 177 -12.45 -9.91 11.26
C VAL A 177 -11.32 -10.92 11.41
N VAL A 178 -10.71 -11.03 12.59
CA VAL A 178 -9.64 -12.00 12.86
C VAL A 178 -10.11 -13.42 12.57
N GLN A 179 -11.26 -13.82 13.11
CA GLN A 179 -11.80 -15.15 12.89
C GLN A 179 -12.08 -15.39 11.40
N ARG A 180 -12.66 -14.40 10.73
CA ARG A 180 -12.95 -14.51 9.29
C ARG A 180 -11.68 -14.66 8.45
N VAL A 181 -10.61 -13.95 8.78
CA VAL A 181 -9.33 -14.07 8.07
C VAL A 181 -8.73 -15.47 8.27
N LEU A 182 -8.80 -16.03 9.48
CA LEU A 182 -8.36 -17.41 9.74
C LEU A 182 -9.17 -18.42 8.92
N ASP A 183 -10.49 -18.27 8.89
CA ASP A 183 -11.36 -19.15 8.11
C ASP A 183 -10.99 -19.13 6.60
N VAL A 184 -10.54 -17.98 6.08
CA VAL A 184 -10.08 -17.86 4.68
C VAL A 184 -8.71 -18.53 4.47
N MET A 185 -7.76 -18.34 5.39
CA MET A 185 -6.43 -18.96 5.29
C MET A 185 -6.49 -20.49 5.36
N ASP A 186 -7.39 -21.04 6.17
CA ASP A 186 -7.59 -22.50 6.25
C ASP A 186 -8.13 -23.07 4.93
N ILE A 187 -9.00 -22.33 4.23
CA ILE A 187 -9.53 -22.74 2.92
C ILE A 187 -8.42 -22.77 1.85
N GLU A 188 -7.55 -21.75 1.82
CA GLU A 188 -6.43 -21.69 0.87
C GLU A 188 -5.44 -22.84 1.09
N ALA A 189 -5.09 -23.14 2.34
CA ALA A 189 -4.21 -24.26 2.67
C ALA A 189 -4.77 -25.62 2.21
N VAL A 190 -6.09 -25.80 2.31
CA VAL A 190 -6.78 -27.01 1.83
C VAL A 190 -6.79 -27.05 0.29
N ALA A 191 -7.02 -25.92 -0.39
CA ALA A 191 -7.01 -25.84 -1.85
C ALA A 191 -5.62 -26.19 -2.43
N GLU A 192 -4.54 -25.62 -1.88
CA GLU A 192 -3.17 -25.92 -2.31
C GLU A 192 -2.77 -27.39 -2.07
N ALA A 193 -3.27 -28.00 -1.00
CA ALA A 193 -3.04 -29.41 -0.72
C ALA A 193 -3.81 -30.34 -1.67
N GLY A 194 -4.96 -29.88 -2.19
CA GLY A 194 -5.76 -30.59 -3.19
C GLY A 194 -5.07 -30.63 -4.56
N GLU A 195 -4.60 -29.47 -5.06
CA GLU A 195 -3.96 -29.36 -6.38
C GLU A 195 -2.68 -30.22 -6.47
N ARG A 196 -1.86 -30.29 -5.42
CA ARG A 196 -0.65 -31.14 -5.41
C ARG A 196 -0.93 -32.63 -5.55
N ARG A 197 -2.16 -33.07 -5.28
CA ARG A 197 -2.52 -34.50 -5.30
C ARG A 197 -2.95 -34.98 -6.69
N GLU A 198 -3.39 -34.07 -7.57
CA GLU A 198 -3.85 -34.44 -8.92
C GLU A 198 -2.66 -34.62 -9.90
N ASP A 199 -1.57 -33.88 -9.72
CA ASP A 199 -0.35 -34.01 -10.54
C ASP A 199 0.43 -35.32 -10.30
N GLU A 200 0.15 -36.05 -9.21
CA GLU A 200 0.81 -37.32 -8.88
C GLU A 200 0.09 -38.55 -9.47
N SER A 201 -1.03 -38.35 -10.19
CA SER A 201 -1.86 -39.42 -10.78
C SER A 201 -1.66 -39.65 -12.29
N ASP A 202 -0.61 -39.09 -12.90
CA ASP A 202 -0.27 -39.34 -14.31
C ASP A 202 0.64 -40.57 -14.53
N GLY A 203 0.96 -41.30 -13.46
CA GLY A 203 1.67 -42.57 -13.55
C GLY A 203 0.71 -43.74 -13.75
N GLU A 204 0.69 -44.28 -14.96
CA GLU A 204 0.04 -45.56 -15.34
C GLU A 204 -1.39 -45.46 -15.88
N TRP A 205 -1.56 -44.69 -16.97
CA TRP A 205 -2.47 -45.12 -18.02
C TRP A 205 -1.91 -46.44 -18.59
N VAL A 206 -2.27 -47.55 -17.96
CA VAL A 206 -2.12 -48.88 -18.56
C VAL A 206 -2.80 -48.81 -19.93
N ASP A 207 -2.02 -49.09 -20.97
CA ASP A 207 -2.40 -49.08 -22.37
C ASP A 207 -3.62 -50.00 -22.59
N PHE A 208 -4.83 -49.44 -22.43
CA PHE A 208 -6.07 -50.21 -22.51
C PHE A 208 -6.37 -50.66 -23.95
N GLU A 209 -5.65 -50.13 -24.93
CA GLU A 209 -5.70 -50.61 -26.32
C GLU A 209 -5.04 -51.99 -26.53
N ALA A 210 -4.27 -52.52 -25.57
CA ALA A 210 -3.65 -53.84 -25.70
C ALA A 210 -4.57 -55.04 -25.38
N ILE A 211 -5.83 -54.82 -24.98
CA ILE A 211 -6.77 -55.91 -24.57
C ILE A 211 -7.86 -56.18 -25.63
N MET A 212 -7.84 -55.50 -26.78
CA MET A 212 -8.83 -55.68 -27.86
C MET A 212 -8.34 -56.52 -29.05
N ASP A 213 -7.11 -57.03 -29.03
CA ASP A 213 -6.66 -58.05 -29.99
C ASP A 213 -7.22 -59.43 -29.58
N GLY A 214 -8.46 -59.67 -30.01
CA GLY A 214 -9.10 -60.99 -29.95
C GLY A 214 -8.33 -62.01 -30.81
N PRO A 215 -8.32 -63.30 -30.42
CA PRO A 215 -7.56 -64.32 -31.12
C PRO A 215 -8.07 -64.51 -32.56
N PRO A 216 -7.16 -64.70 -33.54
CA PRO A 216 -7.54 -64.96 -34.93
C PRO A 216 -8.28 -66.28 -35.04
N GLY A 217 -9.45 -66.24 -35.69
CA GLY A 217 -10.30 -67.40 -35.92
C GLY A 217 -9.57 -68.50 -36.68
N MET A 218 -9.62 -69.72 -36.14
CA MET A 218 -9.21 -70.92 -36.84
C MET A 218 -10.26 -71.25 -37.91
N HIS A 219 -9.90 -71.02 -39.17
CA HIS A 219 -10.53 -71.66 -40.32
C HIS A 219 -9.97 -73.07 -40.44
N GLU A 220 -10.79 -74.08 -40.13
CA GLU A 220 -10.57 -75.46 -40.54
C GLU A 220 -11.27 -75.66 -41.89
N ASP A 221 -10.47 -75.74 -42.95
CA ASP A 221 -10.90 -76.25 -44.26
C ASP A 221 -10.60 -77.77 -44.33
N GLU A 222 -11.54 -78.45 -44.99
CA GLU A 222 -11.72 -79.88 -45.32
C GLU A 222 -10.50 -80.81 -45.45
#